data_AF-A0A1T5DYU3-F1
#
_entry.id   AF-A0A1T5DYU3-F1
#
_cell.length_a   1.000
_cell.length_b   1.000
_cell.length_c   1.000
_cell.angle_alpha   90.00
_cell.angle_beta   90.00
_cell.angle_gamma   90.00
#
_symmetry.space_group_name_H-M   'P 1'
#
loop_
_entity.id
_entity.type
_entity.pdbx_description
1 polymer ?
#
loop_
_entity_poly.entity_id
_entity_poly.type
_entity_poly.pdbx_seq_one_letter_code
_entity_poly.pdbx_strand_id
1 'polypeptide(L)'
;MNLEITHIQGGMLELERTGIYPEYLLFNLPGTKQRWRVKIKKKPQNGILKSKGVVVYEYKFDDHFCKIRRVKSDGSFSTWKEPEFMSIEMRD
;
A
#
# COMPACT_ATOMS: atom_id res chain seq x y z
N MET A 1 -12.08 -5.06 -10.69
CA MET A 1 -11.64 -5.31 -9.30
C MET A 1 -10.70 -4.18 -8.93
N ASN A 2 -11.09 -3.38 -7.95
CA ASN A 2 -10.34 -2.20 -7.53
C ASN A 2 -9.65 -2.53 -6.22
N LEU A 3 -8.38 -2.14 -6.10
CA LEU A 3 -7.64 -2.30 -4.87
C LEU A 3 -8.06 -1.17 -3.94
N GLU A 4 -8.50 -1.50 -2.73
CA GLU A 4 -8.76 -0.52 -1.69
C GLU A 4 -7.43 -0.23 -0.99
N ILE A 5 -7.11 1.05 -0.83
CA ILE A 5 -5.86 1.48 -0.19
C ILE A 5 -6.20 2.27 1.05
N THR A 6 -5.61 1.90 2.18
CA THR A 6 -5.76 2.61 3.45
C THR A 6 -4.38 3.06 3.91
N HIS A 7 -4.21 4.37 4.09
CA HIS A 7 -3.05 4.91 4.77
C HIS A 7 -3.33 4.93 6.26
N ILE A 8 -2.61 4.10 7.01
CA ILE A 8 -2.71 4.03 8.47
C ILE A 8 -1.54 4.74 9.09
N GLN A 9 -1.88 5.68 9.96
CA GLN A 9 -1.00 6.31 10.91
C GLN A 9 -1.11 5.51 12.22
N GLY A 10 -0.02 4.84 12.64
CA GLY A 10 -0.01 3.93 13.79
C GLY A 10 0.14 4.63 15.15
N GLY A 11 0.02 3.87 16.24
CA GLY A 11 -0.11 4.42 17.60
C GLY A 11 1.17 4.86 18.30
N MET A 12 1.00 5.52 19.45
CA MET A 12 2.06 6.16 20.25
C MET A 12 3.23 5.23 20.63
N LEU A 13 3.02 3.91 20.75
CA LEU A 13 4.05 2.99 21.23
C LEU A 13 5.34 2.97 20.38
N GLU A 14 5.22 3.01 19.05
CA GLU A 14 6.39 3.05 18.15
C GLU A 14 7.02 4.46 18.11
N LEU A 15 6.19 5.50 18.27
CA LEU A 15 6.64 6.89 18.41
C LEU A 15 7.48 7.04 19.69
N GLU A 16 7.01 6.55 20.84
CA GLU A 16 7.71 6.63 22.12
C GLU A 16 9.07 5.90 22.08
N ARG A 17 9.15 4.78 21.33
CA ARG A 17 10.38 3.99 21.23
C ARG A 17 11.41 4.54 20.24
N THR A 18 10.97 5.22 19.18
CA THR A 18 11.85 5.59 18.05
C THR A 18 11.87 7.08 17.72
N GLY A 19 10.96 7.87 18.29
CA GLY A 19 10.72 9.26 17.93
C GLY A 19 10.07 9.43 16.55
N ILE A 20 9.76 8.35 15.84
CA ILE A 20 9.21 8.38 14.48
C ILE A 20 7.78 7.84 14.51
N TYR A 21 6.85 8.63 13.97
CA TYR A 21 5.47 8.21 13.81
C TYR A 21 5.37 7.11 12.76
N PRO A 22 4.92 5.89 13.10
CA PRO A 22 4.92 4.78 12.15
C PRO A 22 3.75 4.91 11.17
N GLU A 23 4.05 4.85 9.88
CA GLU A 23 3.05 4.93 8.83
C GLU A 23 3.02 3.64 8.01
N TYR A 24 1.82 3.22 7.61
CA TYR A 24 1.58 1.97 6.90
C TYR A 24 0.61 2.17 5.74
N LEU A 25 0.88 1.53 4.60
CA LEU A 25 -0.11 1.34 3.55
C LEU A 25 -0.70 -0.06 3.68
N LEU A 26 -2.01 -0.13 3.87
CA LEU A 26 -2.78 -1.35 3.69
C LEU A 26 -3.38 -1.38 2.30
N PHE A 27 -3.19 -2.50 1.62
CA PHE A 27 -3.82 -2.79 0.35
C PHE A 27 -4.76 -3.97 0.56
N ASN A 28 -6.04 -3.78 0.29
CA ASN A 28 -7.06 -4.82 0.36
C ASN A 28 -7.63 -5.05 -1.03
N LEU A 29 -7.69 -6.31 -1.48
CA LEU A 29 -8.36 -6.66 -2.72
C LEU A 29 -9.75 -7.22 -2.38
N PRO A 30 -10.82 -6.41 -2.42
CA PRO A 30 -12.17 -6.82 -2.06
C PRO A 30 -12.63 -8.04 -2.88
N GLY A 31 -13.37 -8.94 -2.24
CA GLY A 31 -13.76 -10.22 -2.81
C GLY A 31 -12.66 -11.30 -2.78
N THR A 32 -11.48 -10.98 -2.24
CA THR A 32 -10.40 -11.96 -2.03
C THR A 32 -9.87 -11.91 -0.59
N LYS A 33 -9.10 -12.93 -0.18
CA LYS A 33 -8.34 -12.91 1.08
C LYS A 33 -6.97 -12.22 0.94
N GLN A 34 -6.71 -11.55 -0.18
CA GLN A 34 -5.42 -10.91 -0.43
C GLN A 34 -5.37 -9.54 0.25
N ARG A 35 -4.44 -9.42 1.20
CA ARG A 35 -4.15 -8.21 1.95
C ARG A 35 -2.64 -8.02 2.02
N TRP A 36 -2.20 -6.79 1.85
CA TRP A 36 -0.79 -6.42 2.00
C TRP A 36 -0.67 -5.29 3.00
N ARG A 37 0.28 -5.41 3.92
CA ARG A 37 0.67 -4.35 4.84
C ARG A 37 2.10 -3.95 4.54
N VAL A 38 2.31 -2.69 4.23
CA VAL A 38 3.60 -2.13 3.86
C VAL A 38 3.91 -1.00 4.82
N LYS A 39 5.06 -1.05 5.51
CA LYS A 39 5.54 0.08 6.31
C LYS A 39 6.12 1.15 5.39
N ILE A 40 5.73 2.40 5.61
CA ILE A 40 6.32 3.56 4.96
C ILE A 40 7.59 3.92 5.75
N LYS A 41 8.74 3.84 5.09
CA LYS A 41 10.05 4.14 5.72
C LYS A 41 10.61 5.50 5.27
N LYS A 42 10.24 5.92 4.06
CA LYS A 42 10.62 7.19 3.46
C LYS A 42 9.52 7.61 2.50
N LYS A 43 9.42 8.89 2.19
CA LYS A 43 8.47 9.44 1.22
C LYS A 43 9.26 10.25 0.19
N PRO A 44 9.08 10.03 -1.13
CA PRO A 44 8.24 8.99 -1.76
C PRO A 44 8.78 7.56 -1.60
N GLN A 45 7.88 6.57 -1.70
CA GLN A 45 8.19 5.14 -1.61
C GLN A 45 7.56 4.34 -2.75
N ASN A 46 8.34 3.43 -3.32
CA ASN A 46 7.90 2.50 -4.36
C ASN A 46 8.04 1.07 -3.85
N GLY A 47 7.22 0.15 -4.33
CA GLY A 47 7.40 -1.26 -4.03
C GLY A 47 6.48 -2.19 -4.79
N ILE A 48 6.60 -3.48 -4.48
CA ILE A 48 5.87 -4.56 -5.14
C ILE A 48 5.00 -5.33 -4.15
N LEU A 49 3.80 -5.70 -4.59
CA LEU A 49 2.90 -6.56 -3.86
C LEU A 49 2.97 -7.96 -4.47
N LYS A 50 3.22 -8.95 -3.63
CA LYS A 50 3.34 -10.36 -4.04
C LYS A 50 2.19 -11.18 -3.46
N SER A 51 1.63 -12.08 -4.25
CA SER A 51 0.67 -13.08 -3.80
C SER A 51 1.27 -14.46 -4.04
N LYS A 52 1.40 -15.27 -2.98
CA LYS A 52 2.05 -16.61 -3.05
C LYS A 52 3.42 -16.59 -3.74
N GLY A 53 4.24 -15.56 -3.47
CA GLY A 53 5.57 -15.38 -4.07
C GLY A 53 5.59 -14.74 -5.48
N VAL A 54 4.45 -14.65 -6.16
CA VAL A 54 4.32 -14.05 -7.49
C VAL A 54 4.02 -12.56 -7.40
N VAL A 55 4.70 -11.72 -8.18
CA VAL A 55 4.42 -10.28 -8.24
C VAL A 55 3.09 -10.06 -8.94
N VAL A 56 2.17 -9.37 -8.27
CA VAL A 56 0.82 -9.10 -8.78
C VAL A 56 0.56 -7.62 -9.01
N TYR A 57 1.17 -6.75 -8.21
CA TYR A 57 1.06 -5.30 -8.35
C TYR A 57 2.39 -4.61 -8.05
N GLU A 58 2.58 -3.44 -8.65
CA GLU A 58 3.58 -2.45 -8.24
C GLU A 58 2.85 -1.20 -7.76
N TYR A 59 3.37 -0.54 -6.72
CA TYR A 59 2.83 0.70 -6.18
C TYR A 59 3.89 1.79 -6.14
N LYS A 60 3.43 3.03 -6.22
CA LYS A 60 4.18 4.27 -5.98
C LYS A 60 3.38 5.15 -5.04
N PHE A 61 4.00 5.58 -3.95
CA PHE A 61 3.38 6.41 -2.94
C PHE A 61 4.18 7.70 -2.78
N ASP A 62 3.52 8.83 -2.99
CA ASP A 62 4.10 10.17 -2.96
C ASP A 62 3.56 10.98 -1.77
N ASP A 63 3.46 10.34 -0.59
CA ASP A 63 2.88 10.90 0.65
C ASP A 63 1.36 11.12 0.62
N HIS A 64 0.85 11.74 -0.43
CA HIS A 64 -0.57 12.11 -0.57
C HIS A 64 -1.35 11.07 -1.37
N PHE A 65 -0.74 10.54 -2.42
CA PHE A 65 -1.39 9.62 -3.35
C PHE A 65 -0.59 8.34 -3.52
N CYS A 66 -1.30 7.21 -3.57
CA CYS A 66 -0.74 5.93 -3.96
C CYS A 66 -1.26 5.57 -5.35
N LYS A 67 -0.37 5.32 -6.32
CA LYS A 67 -0.74 4.78 -7.64
C LYS A 67 -0.31 3.34 -7.72
N ILE A 68 -1.10 2.51 -8.40
CA ILE A 68 -0.81 1.09 -8.57
C ILE A 68 -0.88 0.69 -10.04
N ARG A 69 -0.14 -0.35 -10.41
CA ARG A 69 -0.31 -1.05 -11.68
C ARG A 69 -0.26 -2.54 -11.46
N ARG A 70 -1.04 -3.28 -12.23
CA ARG A 70 -1.15 -4.73 -12.16
C ARG A 70 -0.13 -5.38 -13.09
N VAL A 71 0.45 -6.49 -12.65
CA VAL A 71 1.19 -7.40 -13.54
C VAL A 71 0.18 -8.28 -14.28
N LYS A 72 0.22 -8.25 -15.62
CA LYS A 72 -0.61 -9.08 -16.49
C LYS A 72 -0.06 -10.50 -16.54
N SER A 73 -0.87 -11.43 -17.03
CA SER A 73 -0.49 -12.84 -17.19
C SER A 73 0.71 -13.05 -18.12
N ASP A 74 0.95 -12.14 -19.06
CA ASP A 74 2.11 -12.16 -19.96
C ASP A 74 3.39 -11.56 -19.33
N GLY A 75 3.33 -11.11 -18.08
CA GLY A 75 4.45 -10.49 -17.37
C GLY A 75 4.62 -8.99 -17.63
N SER A 76 3.92 -8.40 -18.61
CA SER A 76 3.88 -6.94 -18.77
C SER A 76 3.07 -6.25 -17.67
N PHE A 77 3.29 -4.95 -17.52
CA PHE A 77 2.53 -4.12 -16.59
C PHE A 77 1.33 -3.46 -17.28
N SER A 78 0.23 -3.31 -16.54
CA SER A 78 -0.84 -2.39 -16.92
C SER A 78 -0.39 -0.93 -16.83
N THR A 79 -1.22 -0.04 -17.35
CA THR A 79 -1.11 1.39 -17.05
C THR A 79 -1.25 1.64 -15.54
N TRP A 80 -0.62 2.73 -15.09
CA TRP A 80 -0.81 3.23 -13.74
C TRP A 80 -2.27 3.64 -13.53
N LYS A 81 -2.83 3.22 -12.41
CA LYS A 81 -4.17 3.58 -11.96
C LYS A 81 -4.08 4.21 -10.59
N GLU A 82 -4.83 5.28 -10.40
CA GLU A 82 -5.15 5.82 -9.09
C GLU A 82 -6.24 4.94 -8.46
N PRO A 83 -6.16 4.64 -7.15
CA PRO A 83 -7.21 3.94 -6.45
C PRO A 83 -8.47 4.80 -6.48
N GLU A 84 -9.62 4.16 -6.66
CA GLU A 84 -10.90 4.87 -6.60
C GLU A 84 -11.17 5.42 -5.19
N PHE A 85 -10.61 4.78 -4.17
CA PHE A 85 -10.71 5.23 -2.78
C PHE A 85 -9.37 5.04 -2.06
N MET A 86 -8.89 6.10 -1.42
CA MET A 86 -7.81 6.06 -0.46
C MET A 86 -8.32 6.64 0.86
N SER A 87 -8.40 5.79 1.89
CA SER A 87 -8.83 6.22 3.22
C SER A 87 -7.61 6.49 4.09
N ILE A 88 -7.67 7.52 4.93
CA ILE A 88 -6.66 7.80 5.95
C ILE A 88 -7.27 7.43 7.30
N GLU A 89 -6.66 6.49 8.01
CA GLU A 89 -7.06 6.10 9.36
C GLU A 89 -5.96 6.43 10.35
N MET A 90 -6.30 7.16 11.41
CA MET A 90 -5.48 7.30 12.60
C MET A 90 -5.89 6.21 13.58
N ARG A 91 -4.94 5.38 14.01
CA ARG A 91 -5.16 4.37 15.06
C ARG A 91 -4.32 4.72 16.27
N ASP A 92 -5.00 5.10 17.35
CA ASP A 92 -4.44 5.27 18.69
C ASP A 92 -4.24 3.90 19.37
#